data_AF-A0A537TFU8-F1
#
_entry.id   AF-A0A537TFU8-F1
#
_cell.length_a   1.000
_cell.length_b   1.000
_cell.length_c   1.000
_cell.angle_alpha   90.00
_cell.angle_beta   90.00
_cell.angle_gamma   90.00
#
_symmetry.space_group_name_H-M   'P 1'
#
loop_
_entity.id
_entity.type
_entity.pdbx_description
1 polymer ?
#
loop_
_entity_poly.entity_id
_entity_poly.type
_entity_poly.pdbx_seq_one_letter_code
_entity_poly.pdbx_strand_id
1 'polypeptide(L)'
;MHIGPSRDVRPAQQSDRHSPCVGVCTLDPAMGWCLGCGRTGDEIASWIGLDDAGRLAIWNELPERLDRLAVRARLLPWTRDELKRWIVGTFTDRKGTWVTGVPGALAEFPVRLERSIEVEVNDAAIEAQATDAHLRLTLHDKLRAFAFAGAGPIVLALPRNRATLSRVQGFTPLGVDRDAVDSRHRTHELFDLGLNRQCCRFLIRASSAAFADAMRQHEGKTLQPLLRDAGAAILGESPHRVVESALARIEVFTRIPLPGEQSPEGAHTHLLPSFLESDGDLPAGLAIPAFASPIAMYYPLVDDKADSC
;
A
#
# COMPACT_ATOMS: atom_id res chain seq x y z
N MET A 1 28.05 -11.94 -46.21
CA MET A 1 27.21 -11.42 -45.12
C MET A 1 27.63 -12.13 -43.84
N HIS A 2 28.52 -11.53 -43.05
CA HIS A 2 29.01 -12.09 -41.80
C HIS A 2 28.09 -11.64 -40.66
N ILE A 3 27.42 -12.59 -40.02
CA ILE A 3 26.65 -12.36 -38.80
C ILE A 3 27.65 -12.56 -37.66
N GLY A 4 28.17 -11.46 -37.11
CA GLY A 4 28.94 -11.50 -35.86
C GLY A 4 28.00 -11.78 -34.68
N PRO A 5 28.46 -12.48 -33.62
CA PRO A 5 27.63 -12.69 -32.45
C PRO A 5 27.47 -11.36 -31.71
N SER A 6 26.24 -10.86 -31.64
CA SER A 6 25.92 -9.70 -30.81
C SER A 6 26.11 -10.10 -29.35
N ARG A 7 27.19 -9.59 -28.75
CA ARG A 7 27.43 -9.60 -27.31
C ARG A 7 26.41 -8.69 -26.65
N ASP A 8 25.49 -9.28 -25.90
CA ASP A 8 24.92 -8.62 -24.74
C ASP A 8 24.83 -9.63 -23.58
N VAL A 9 26.01 -10.05 -23.14
CA VAL A 9 26.19 -10.73 -21.85
C VAL A 9 26.07 -9.63 -20.80
N ARG A 10 24.92 -9.56 -20.09
CA ARG A 10 24.86 -8.81 -18.83
C ARG A 10 25.97 -9.37 -17.93
N PRO A 11 26.89 -8.55 -17.40
CA PRO A 11 27.92 -9.06 -16.51
C PRO A 11 27.26 -9.73 -15.30
N ALA A 12 27.85 -10.83 -14.85
CA ALA A 12 27.41 -11.53 -13.65
C ALA A 12 27.54 -10.63 -12.41
N GLN A 13 26.52 -10.73 -11.54
CA GLN A 13 26.52 -10.35 -10.12
C GLN A 13 26.54 -8.85 -9.76
N GLN A 14 25.43 -8.18 -10.02
CA GLN A 14 25.01 -7.08 -9.15
C GLN A 14 23.82 -7.57 -8.33
N SER A 15 23.99 -7.73 -7.02
CA SER A 15 22.93 -8.26 -6.17
C SER A 15 21.64 -7.46 -6.27
N ASP A 16 20.53 -8.15 -6.55
CA ASP A 16 19.17 -7.60 -6.50
C ASP A 16 18.77 -7.20 -5.07
N ARG A 17 19.51 -7.68 -4.06
CA ARG A 17 19.25 -7.35 -2.67
C ARG A 17 19.65 -5.91 -2.39
N HIS A 18 18.66 -5.12 -1.99
CA HIS A 18 18.82 -3.71 -1.74
C HIS A 18 19.63 -3.43 -0.47
N SER A 19 20.16 -2.21 -0.36
CA SER A 19 20.77 -1.72 0.88
C SER A 19 19.75 -1.72 2.03
N PRO A 20 20.16 -2.04 3.27
CA PRO A 20 19.32 -1.88 4.46
C PRO A 20 19.21 -0.42 4.92
N CYS A 21 19.87 0.52 4.25
CA CYS A 21 19.85 1.92 4.63
C CYS A 21 18.42 2.50 4.61
N VAL A 22 18.04 3.13 5.72
CA VAL A 22 16.76 3.82 5.90
C VAL A 22 16.90 5.34 6.03
N GLY A 23 18.04 5.90 5.60
CA GLY A 23 18.30 7.35 5.63
C GLY A 23 18.64 7.92 7.01
N VAL A 24 18.88 7.08 8.01
CA VAL A 24 19.42 7.47 9.32
C VAL A 24 20.94 7.32 9.28
N CYS A 25 21.67 8.38 9.62
CA CYS A 25 23.13 8.44 9.52
C CYS A 25 23.81 8.68 10.87
N THR A 26 23.30 8.04 11.93
CA THR A 26 23.86 8.12 13.28
C THR A 26 24.18 6.73 13.78
N LEU A 27 25.39 6.53 14.34
CA LEU A 27 25.79 5.30 15.01
C LEU A 27 25.52 5.42 16.51
N ASP A 28 25.07 4.33 17.13
CA ASP A 28 25.03 4.17 18.58
C ASP A 28 26.47 4.16 19.12
N PRO A 29 26.83 5.05 20.07
CA PRO A 29 28.20 5.15 20.56
C PRO A 29 28.63 3.96 21.43
N ALA A 30 27.69 3.20 22.00
CA ALA A 30 28.00 2.05 22.86
C ALA A 30 28.13 0.75 22.05
N MET A 31 27.24 0.53 21.08
CA MET A 31 27.18 -0.69 20.27
C MET A 31 27.97 -0.58 18.95
N GLY A 32 28.23 0.63 18.45
CA GLY A 32 28.88 0.86 17.15
C GLY A 32 28.00 0.59 15.93
N TRP A 33 26.67 0.50 16.11
CA TRP A 33 25.70 0.18 15.06
C TRP A 33 24.87 1.39 14.66
N CYS A 34 24.50 1.49 13.39
CA CYS A 34 23.60 2.52 12.90
C CYS A 34 22.21 2.40 13.55
N LEU A 35 21.73 3.50 14.14
CA LEU A 35 20.43 3.57 14.83
C LEU A 35 19.22 3.27 13.91
N GLY A 36 19.39 3.34 12.59
CA GLY A 36 18.33 3.01 11.64
C GLY A 36 18.45 1.62 11.00
N CYS A 37 19.64 1.25 10.52
CA CYS A 37 19.83 0.02 9.74
C CYS A 37 20.62 -1.08 10.45
N GLY A 38 21.14 -0.84 11.66
CA GLY A 38 21.90 -1.82 12.45
C GLY A 38 23.29 -2.15 11.89
N ARG A 39 23.71 -1.55 10.78
CA ARG A 39 25.05 -1.77 10.20
C ARG A 39 26.15 -1.05 10.98
N THR A 40 27.35 -1.63 11.00
CA THR A 40 28.57 -0.96 11.48
C THR A 40 29.06 0.09 10.47
N GLY A 41 29.99 0.96 10.88
CA GLY A 41 30.65 1.91 9.98
C GLY A 41 31.36 1.21 8.80
N ASP A 42 32.06 0.10 9.06
CA ASP A 42 32.81 -0.65 8.06
C ASP A 42 31.89 -1.34 7.05
N GLU A 43 30.77 -1.90 7.51
CA GLU A 43 29.73 -2.48 6.65
C GLU A 43 29.07 -1.41 5.76
N ILE A 44 28.90 -0.19 6.28
CA ILE A 44 28.38 0.95 5.50
C ILE A 44 29.38 1.32 4.40
N ALA A 45 30.66 1.48 4.74
CA ALA A 45 31.71 1.88 3.81
C ALA A 45 31.93 0.83 2.70
N SER A 46 31.86 -0.46 3.05
CA SER A 46 32.17 -1.56 2.14
C SER A 46 30.99 -2.00 1.26
N TRP A 47 29.76 -1.55 1.57
CA TRP A 47 28.52 -2.09 0.99
C TRP A 47 28.50 -2.19 -0.55
N ILE A 48 28.94 -1.14 -1.25
CA ILE A 48 28.92 -1.09 -2.72
C ILE A 48 29.83 -2.16 -3.34
N GLY A 49 30.90 -2.54 -2.65
CA GLY A 49 31.86 -3.54 -3.10
C GLY A 49 31.49 -4.98 -2.75
N LEU A 50 30.44 -5.20 -1.95
CA LEU A 50 30.00 -6.54 -1.56
C LEU A 50 29.22 -7.24 -2.67
N ASP A 51 29.49 -8.54 -2.83
CA ASP A 51 28.70 -9.46 -3.62
C ASP A 51 27.40 -9.86 -2.88
N ASP A 52 26.57 -10.68 -3.53
CA ASP A 52 25.30 -11.18 -2.99
C ASP A 52 25.47 -11.93 -1.66
N ALA A 53 26.52 -12.73 -1.55
CA ALA A 53 26.79 -13.52 -0.35
C ALA A 53 27.15 -12.62 0.84
N GLY A 54 28.03 -11.64 0.63
CA GLY A 54 28.40 -10.65 1.65
C GLY A 54 27.22 -9.77 2.06
N ARG A 55 26.38 -9.34 1.12
CA ARG A 55 25.16 -8.58 1.43
C ARG A 55 24.16 -9.41 2.23
N LEU A 56 23.98 -10.67 1.87
CA LEU A 56 23.08 -11.59 2.58
C LEU A 56 23.59 -11.86 4.00
N ALA A 57 24.90 -12.05 4.19
CA ALA A 57 25.50 -12.23 5.51
C ALA A 57 25.18 -11.06 6.44
N ILE A 58 25.39 -9.81 5.98
CA ILE A 58 25.02 -8.62 6.76
C ILE A 58 23.52 -8.62 7.07
N TRP A 59 22.67 -8.84 6.06
CA TRP A 59 21.21 -8.86 6.24
C TRP A 59 20.73 -9.88 7.28
N ASN A 60 21.41 -11.02 7.40
CA ASN A 60 21.07 -12.05 8.38
C ASN A 60 21.39 -11.63 9.83
N GLU A 61 22.37 -10.74 10.03
CA GLU A 61 22.74 -10.23 11.36
C GLU A 61 21.86 -9.06 11.81
N LEU A 62 21.30 -8.29 10.88
CA LEU A 62 20.55 -7.07 11.21
C LEU A 62 19.33 -7.29 12.13
N PRO A 63 18.51 -8.34 12.01
CA PRO A 63 17.34 -8.52 12.87
C PRO A 63 17.67 -8.44 14.36
N GLU A 64 18.67 -9.17 14.84
CA GLU A 64 19.09 -9.17 16.24
C GLU A 64 19.63 -7.80 16.68
N ARG A 65 20.41 -7.14 15.80
CA ARG A 65 20.93 -5.80 16.07
C ARG A 65 19.81 -4.77 16.19
N LEU A 66 18.81 -4.84 15.31
CA LEU A 66 17.64 -3.96 15.31
C LEU A 66 16.72 -4.23 16.52
N ASP A 67 16.61 -5.47 16.99
CA ASP A 67 15.96 -5.82 18.26
C ASP A 67 16.62 -5.12 19.44
N ARG A 68 17.95 -5.21 19.55
CA ARG A 68 18.74 -4.58 20.63
C ARG A 68 18.70 -3.06 20.59
N LEU A 69 18.59 -2.48 19.40
CA LEU A 69 18.39 -1.04 19.19
C LEU A 69 16.92 -0.59 19.35
N ALA A 70 16.01 -1.52 19.64
CA ALA A 70 14.57 -1.27 19.75
C ALA A 70 13.96 -0.58 18.50
N VAL A 71 14.49 -0.89 17.31
CA VAL A 71 13.96 -0.37 16.05
C VAL A 71 12.61 -1.01 15.77
N ARG A 72 11.57 -0.18 15.73
CA ARG A 72 10.17 -0.62 15.58
C ARG A 72 9.83 -1.07 14.16
N ALA A 73 10.19 -0.26 13.16
CA ALA A 73 9.92 -0.53 11.75
C ALA A 73 11.19 -1.10 11.09
N ARG A 74 11.18 -2.40 10.81
CA ARG A 74 12.32 -3.14 10.26
C ARG A 74 12.13 -3.31 8.77
N LEU A 75 13.04 -2.73 7.99
CA LEU A 75 13.09 -2.99 6.56
C LEU A 75 13.40 -4.47 6.33
N LEU A 76 12.58 -5.15 5.54
CA LEU A 76 12.77 -6.54 5.20
C LEU A 76 13.81 -6.68 4.07
N PRO A 77 14.60 -7.77 4.05
CA PRO A 77 15.65 -7.95 3.06
C PRO A 77 15.13 -8.29 1.67
N TRP A 78 13.81 -8.37 1.47
CA TRP A 78 13.20 -9.00 0.30
C TRP A 78 13.61 -8.36 -1.03
N THR A 79 14.08 -9.19 -1.96
CA THR A 79 14.15 -8.82 -3.37
C THR A 79 12.75 -8.58 -3.93
N ARG A 80 12.66 -7.98 -5.13
CA ARG A 80 11.39 -7.81 -5.83
C ARG A 80 10.61 -9.11 -5.98
N ASP A 81 11.30 -10.20 -6.30
CA ASP A 81 10.67 -11.51 -6.53
C ASP A 81 10.30 -12.22 -5.22
N GLU A 82 11.10 -12.03 -4.16
CA GLU A 82 10.73 -12.47 -2.81
C GLU A 82 9.47 -11.73 -2.32
N LEU A 83 9.41 -10.41 -2.52
CA LEU A 83 8.25 -9.60 -2.19
C LEU A 83 7.02 -10.03 -2.99
N LYS A 84 7.15 -10.21 -4.31
CA LYS A 84 6.06 -10.72 -5.18
C LYS A 84 5.53 -12.05 -4.67
N ARG A 85 6.42 -13.02 -4.41
CA ARG A 85 6.04 -14.34 -3.88
C ARG A 85 5.33 -14.24 -2.53
N TRP A 86 5.80 -13.37 -1.64
CA TRP A 86 5.15 -13.16 -0.35
C TRP A 86 3.76 -12.57 -0.50
N ILE A 87 3.58 -11.53 -1.34
CA ILE A 87 2.25 -10.96 -1.63
C ILE A 87 1.30 -12.03 -2.16
N VAL A 88 1.73 -12.83 -3.15
CA VAL A 88 0.92 -13.93 -3.68
C VAL A 88 0.58 -14.94 -2.57
N GLY A 89 1.54 -15.27 -1.71
CA GLY A 89 1.33 -16.14 -0.54
C GLY A 89 0.19 -15.66 0.36
N THR A 90 0.04 -14.34 0.57
CA THR A 90 -1.08 -13.81 1.38
C THR A 90 -2.46 -14.20 0.84
N PHE A 91 -2.61 -14.29 -0.48
CA PHE A 91 -3.85 -14.72 -1.14
C PHE A 91 -4.02 -16.24 -1.15
N THR A 92 -2.95 -17.01 -1.02
CA THR A 92 -3.03 -18.47 -0.85
C THR A 92 -3.38 -18.84 0.59
N ASP A 93 -2.76 -18.16 1.56
CA ASP A 93 -2.91 -18.48 2.99
C ASP A 93 -4.27 -18.07 3.54
N ARG A 94 -4.92 -17.07 2.93
CA ARG A 94 -6.28 -16.60 3.28
C ARG A 94 -6.43 -16.18 4.75
N LYS A 95 -5.40 -15.53 5.30
CA LYS A 95 -5.29 -15.19 6.73
C LYS A 95 -4.89 -13.74 6.98
N GLY A 96 -5.61 -12.78 6.43
CA GLY A 96 -5.33 -11.38 6.72
C GLY A 96 -6.02 -10.39 5.81
N THR A 97 -5.89 -9.11 6.09
CA THR A 97 -6.58 -8.04 5.36
C THR A 97 -5.56 -7.14 4.67
N TRP A 98 -5.73 -6.93 3.37
CA TRP A 98 -5.04 -5.87 2.65
C TRP A 98 -5.75 -4.54 2.84
N VAL A 99 -4.99 -3.48 3.07
CA VAL A 99 -5.49 -2.14 3.30
C VAL A 99 -4.70 -1.16 2.43
N THR A 100 -5.39 -0.22 1.80
CA THR A 100 -4.77 0.96 1.17
C THR A 100 -5.50 2.23 1.61
N GLY A 101 -4.75 3.31 1.73
CA GLY A 101 -5.24 4.62 2.15
C GLY A 101 -4.54 5.15 3.38
N VAL A 102 -5.19 6.10 4.06
CA VAL A 102 -4.69 6.81 5.24
C VAL A 102 -5.68 6.69 6.40
N PRO A 103 -5.26 6.96 7.65
CA PRO A 103 -6.20 7.07 8.76
C PRO A 103 -7.40 7.97 8.43
N GLY A 104 -8.61 7.44 8.59
CA GLY A 104 -9.86 8.13 8.27
C GLY A 104 -10.30 8.09 6.80
N ALA A 105 -9.49 7.58 5.88
CA ALA A 105 -9.85 7.39 4.46
C ALA A 105 -9.10 6.20 3.88
N LEU A 106 -9.70 5.01 3.99
CA LEU A 106 -9.07 3.75 3.55
C LEU A 106 -10.09 2.76 2.99
N ALA A 107 -9.57 1.78 2.26
CA ALA A 107 -10.30 0.59 1.83
C ALA A 107 -9.65 -0.67 2.39
N GLU A 108 -10.49 -1.63 2.74
CA GLU A 108 -10.07 -2.95 3.21
C GLU A 108 -10.48 -4.03 2.20
N PHE A 109 -9.58 -4.98 2.00
CA PHE A 109 -9.78 -6.19 1.22
C PHE A 109 -9.43 -7.41 2.09
N PRO A 110 -10.43 -7.99 2.80
CA PRO A 110 -10.20 -9.14 3.66
C PRO A 110 -9.85 -10.40 2.87
N VAL A 111 -8.66 -10.94 3.01
CA VAL A 111 -8.32 -12.25 2.44
C VAL A 111 -8.66 -13.31 3.49
N ARG A 112 -9.78 -14.02 3.26
CA ARG A 112 -10.32 -15.04 4.16
C ARG A 112 -10.68 -16.32 3.41
N LEU A 113 -10.78 -17.44 4.13
CA LEU A 113 -11.03 -18.77 3.56
C LEU A 113 -12.44 -18.87 2.95
N GLU A 114 -13.40 -18.17 3.54
CA GLU A 114 -14.81 -18.12 3.12
C GLU A 114 -15.04 -17.25 1.87
N ARG A 115 -14.10 -16.38 1.51
CA ARG A 115 -14.24 -15.50 0.34
C ARG A 115 -13.68 -16.18 -0.90
N SER A 116 -14.49 -16.27 -1.96
CA SER A 116 -13.96 -16.59 -3.29
C SER A 116 -13.16 -15.40 -3.81
N ILE A 117 -11.87 -15.61 -4.06
CA ILE A 117 -10.97 -14.57 -4.60
C ILE A 117 -10.18 -15.20 -5.73
N GLU A 118 -10.36 -14.69 -6.94
CA GLU A 118 -9.56 -15.04 -8.12
C GLU A 118 -8.33 -14.13 -8.17
N VAL A 119 -7.15 -14.70 -8.45
CA VAL A 119 -5.89 -13.94 -8.44
C VAL A 119 -5.17 -14.13 -9.76
N GLU A 120 -4.92 -13.03 -10.44
CA GLU A 120 -4.07 -12.98 -11.63
C GLU A 120 -2.72 -12.34 -11.26
N VAL A 121 -1.63 -12.97 -11.69
CA VAL A 121 -0.27 -12.52 -11.41
C VAL A 121 0.50 -12.41 -12.71
N ASN A 122 1.03 -11.24 -12.99
CA ASN A 122 1.99 -11.02 -14.07
C ASN A 122 3.26 -10.35 -13.52
N ASP A 123 4.14 -9.90 -14.40
CA ASP A 123 5.40 -9.26 -13.97
C ASP A 123 5.21 -7.84 -13.44
N ALA A 124 4.18 -7.12 -13.88
CA ALA A 124 3.94 -5.74 -13.50
C ALA A 124 3.02 -5.60 -12.28
N ALA A 125 2.09 -6.54 -12.05
CA ALA A 125 1.09 -6.42 -11.00
C ALA A 125 0.55 -7.78 -10.51
N ILE A 126 -0.10 -7.70 -9.36
CA ILE A 126 -0.95 -8.74 -8.78
C ILE A 126 -2.36 -8.15 -8.69
N GLU A 127 -3.32 -8.80 -9.32
CA GLU A 127 -4.74 -8.41 -9.29
C GLU A 127 -5.56 -9.51 -8.62
N ALA A 128 -6.38 -9.12 -7.65
CA ALA A 128 -7.26 -10.02 -6.92
C ALA A 128 -8.71 -9.55 -7.06
N GLN A 129 -9.62 -10.45 -7.41
CA GLN A 129 -11.02 -10.15 -7.69
C GLN A 129 -11.92 -11.00 -6.81
N ALA A 130 -12.78 -10.34 -6.04
CA ALA A 130 -13.89 -10.92 -5.31
C ALA A 130 -15.19 -10.29 -5.80
N THR A 131 -16.34 -10.89 -5.47
CA THR A 131 -17.66 -10.38 -5.90
C THR A 131 -17.96 -8.97 -5.40
N ASP A 132 -17.39 -8.59 -4.26
CA ASP A 132 -17.67 -7.37 -3.50
C ASP A 132 -16.52 -6.35 -3.55
N ALA A 133 -15.34 -6.73 -4.06
CA ALA A 133 -14.22 -5.81 -4.27
C ALA A 133 -13.15 -6.38 -5.19
N HIS A 134 -12.38 -5.49 -5.82
CA HIS A 134 -11.16 -5.81 -6.54
C HIS A 134 -9.94 -5.11 -5.91
N LEU A 135 -8.77 -5.71 -6.03
CA LEU A 135 -7.50 -5.15 -5.56
C LEU A 135 -6.44 -5.29 -6.65
N ARG A 136 -5.63 -4.26 -6.86
CA ARG A 136 -4.40 -4.28 -7.65
C ARG A 136 -3.24 -3.80 -6.80
N LEU A 137 -2.15 -4.56 -6.81
CA LEU A 137 -0.83 -4.15 -6.32
C LEU A 137 0.16 -4.13 -7.49
N THR A 138 0.64 -2.94 -7.85
CA THR A 138 1.65 -2.77 -8.89
C THR A 138 3.05 -3.00 -8.32
N LEU A 139 3.80 -3.89 -8.95
CA LEU A 139 5.15 -4.25 -8.56
C LEU A 139 6.16 -3.22 -9.09
N HIS A 140 7.13 -2.87 -8.27
CA HIS A 140 8.17 -1.90 -8.61
C HIS A 140 9.50 -2.25 -7.93
N ASP A 141 10.63 -2.03 -8.59
CA ASP A 141 11.96 -2.45 -8.09
C ASP A 141 12.41 -1.70 -6.83
N LYS A 142 11.76 -0.56 -6.54
CA LYS A 142 11.97 0.23 -5.32
C LYS A 142 10.88 0.02 -4.26
N LEU A 143 9.89 -0.84 -4.51
CA LEU A 143 8.91 -1.20 -3.49
C LEU A 143 9.59 -2.00 -2.38
N ARG A 144 9.35 -1.62 -1.13
CA ARG A 144 9.98 -2.22 0.05
C ARG A 144 8.89 -2.62 1.05
N ALA A 145 9.23 -3.54 1.93
CA ALA A 145 8.34 -3.98 3.01
C ALA A 145 8.98 -3.69 4.37
N PHE A 146 8.18 -3.17 5.29
CA PHE A 146 8.56 -2.92 6.67
C PHE A 146 7.75 -3.84 7.58
N ALA A 147 8.44 -4.62 8.41
CA ALA A 147 7.85 -5.42 9.48
C ALA A 147 7.90 -4.67 10.81
N PHE A 148 6.93 -4.98 11.66
CA PHE A 148 6.82 -4.46 13.02
C PHE A 148 6.91 -5.63 14.01
N ALA A 149 7.13 -5.34 15.30
CA ALA A 149 7.31 -6.37 16.31
C ALA A 149 6.10 -7.33 16.41
N GLY A 150 6.37 -8.61 16.69
CA GLY A 150 5.36 -9.68 16.77
C GLY A 150 4.81 -10.08 15.40
N ALA A 151 3.62 -10.70 15.39
CA ALA A 151 2.86 -11.00 14.16
C ALA A 151 2.13 -9.75 13.61
N GLY A 152 2.75 -8.58 13.74
CA GLY A 152 2.19 -7.29 13.36
C GLY A 152 2.03 -7.13 11.83
N PRO A 153 1.47 -5.99 11.40
CA PRO A 153 1.27 -5.75 9.98
C PRO A 153 2.58 -5.59 9.22
N ILE A 154 2.52 -5.86 7.92
CA ILE A 154 3.57 -5.52 6.97
C ILE A 154 3.14 -4.28 6.19
N VAL A 155 3.96 -3.24 6.23
CA VAL A 155 3.73 -2.00 5.46
C VAL A 155 4.56 -2.05 4.19
N LEU A 156 3.90 -2.04 3.03
CA LEU A 156 4.54 -1.83 1.75
C LEU A 156 4.73 -0.33 1.53
N ALA A 157 5.94 0.07 1.14
CA ALA A 157 6.27 1.48 0.96
C ALA A 157 7.26 1.68 -0.19
N LEU A 158 7.18 2.86 -0.81
CA LEU A 158 8.03 3.28 -1.91
C LEU A 158 8.79 4.54 -1.50
N PRO A 159 10.01 4.82 -2.01
CA PRO A 159 10.64 6.12 -1.80
C PRO A 159 9.69 7.26 -2.17
N ARG A 160 9.58 8.25 -1.29
CA ARG A 160 8.57 9.32 -1.38
C ARG A 160 8.65 10.09 -2.70
N ASN A 161 9.86 10.30 -3.23
CA ASN A 161 10.08 10.94 -4.53
C ASN A 161 9.69 10.07 -5.75
N ARG A 162 9.34 8.79 -5.54
CA ARG A 162 8.83 7.86 -6.56
C ARG A 162 7.34 7.58 -6.37
N ALA A 163 6.79 7.78 -5.17
CA ALA A 163 5.38 7.59 -4.84
C ALA A 163 4.54 8.77 -5.35
N THR A 164 4.46 8.89 -6.67
CA THR A 164 3.77 10.00 -7.32
C THR A 164 2.28 9.70 -7.43
N LEU A 165 1.46 10.56 -6.82
CA LEU A 165 0.01 10.53 -6.94
C LEU A 165 -0.48 11.99 -6.95
N SER A 166 -1.30 12.38 -7.92
CA SER A 166 -1.68 13.80 -8.04
C SER A 166 -2.60 14.19 -6.88
N ARG A 167 -2.13 15.13 -6.07
CA ARG A 167 -2.86 15.70 -4.94
C ARG A 167 -3.88 16.69 -5.45
N VAL A 168 -5.14 16.51 -5.08
CA VAL A 168 -6.22 17.48 -5.32
C VAL A 168 -6.81 17.95 -4.01
N GLN A 169 -7.26 19.20 -3.98
CA GLN A 169 -7.94 19.80 -2.85
C GLN A 169 -9.33 20.21 -3.30
N GLY A 170 -10.36 19.61 -2.70
CA GLY A 170 -11.74 19.76 -3.12
C GLY A 170 -12.18 18.71 -4.15
N PHE A 171 -13.49 18.47 -4.19
CA PHE A 171 -14.12 17.46 -5.02
C PHE A 171 -13.82 17.69 -6.50
N THR A 172 -13.25 16.71 -7.19
CA THR A 172 -12.70 16.91 -8.54
C THR A 172 -13.11 15.78 -9.49
N PRO A 173 -13.82 16.06 -10.60
CA PRO A 173 -14.02 15.09 -11.68
C PRO A 173 -12.69 14.70 -12.31
N LEU A 174 -12.42 13.40 -12.44
CA LEU A 174 -11.19 12.86 -13.04
C LEU A 174 -11.39 12.31 -14.46
N GLY A 175 -12.65 12.29 -14.93
CA GLY A 175 -13.03 11.66 -16.20
C GLY A 175 -13.20 10.15 -16.07
N VAL A 176 -13.15 9.44 -17.20
CA VAL A 176 -13.41 7.99 -17.25
C VAL A 176 -12.28 7.16 -16.60
N ASP A 177 -12.67 6.11 -15.90
CA ASP A 177 -11.80 5.24 -15.09
C ASP A 177 -11.01 4.22 -15.91
N ARG A 178 -10.12 4.68 -16.79
CA ARG A 178 -9.36 3.78 -17.70
C ARG A 178 -8.53 2.73 -16.96
N ASP A 179 -8.20 3.00 -15.70
CA ASP A 179 -7.37 2.14 -14.86
C ASP A 179 -8.17 1.13 -14.04
N ALA A 180 -9.50 1.06 -14.18
CA ALA A 180 -10.29 0.07 -13.45
C ALA A 180 -9.81 -1.36 -13.68
N VAL A 181 -9.78 -2.15 -12.60
CA VAL A 181 -9.38 -3.57 -12.62
C VAL A 181 -10.31 -4.33 -13.56
N ASP A 182 -11.61 -4.13 -13.39
CA ASP A 182 -12.60 -4.66 -14.31
C ASP A 182 -12.75 -3.78 -15.55
N SER A 183 -12.64 -4.38 -16.74
CA SER A 183 -12.83 -3.65 -18.00
C SER A 183 -14.21 -3.04 -18.15
N ARG A 184 -15.24 -3.63 -17.52
CA ARG A 184 -16.63 -3.13 -17.52
C ARG A 184 -16.76 -1.78 -16.84
N HIS A 185 -15.89 -1.48 -15.88
CA HIS A 185 -15.90 -0.21 -15.15
C HIS A 185 -15.09 0.89 -15.85
N ARG A 186 -14.34 0.58 -16.92
CA ARG A 186 -13.41 1.54 -17.56
C ARG A 186 -14.05 2.68 -18.34
N THR A 187 -15.36 2.63 -18.49
CA THR A 187 -16.17 3.67 -19.13
C THR A 187 -16.89 4.56 -18.11
N HIS A 188 -16.84 4.23 -16.82
CA HIS A 188 -17.51 4.98 -15.77
C HIS A 188 -16.64 6.17 -15.34
N GLU A 189 -17.27 7.27 -14.96
CA GLU A 189 -16.54 8.46 -14.50
C GLU A 189 -16.10 8.33 -13.03
N LEU A 190 -14.90 8.83 -12.73
CA LEU A 190 -14.34 8.95 -11.38
C LEU A 190 -14.42 10.38 -10.88
N PHE A 191 -14.64 10.50 -9.57
CA PHE A 191 -14.57 11.75 -8.84
C PHE A 191 -13.69 11.56 -7.61
N ASP A 192 -12.70 12.42 -7.43
CA ASP A 192 -11.88 12.49 -6.23
C ASP A 192 -12.61 13.29 -5.14
N LEU A 193 -12.66 12.77 -3.92
CA LEU A 193 -13.23 13.49 -2.78
C LEU A 193 -12.38 14.68 -2.32
N GLY A 194 -11.17 14.85 -2.87
CA GLY A 194 -10.38 16.05 -2.68
C GLY A 194 -9.77 16.16 -1.30
N LEU A 195 -9.40 15.02 -0.70
CA LEU A 195 -8.94 14.93 0.69
C LEU A 195 -7.57 15.57 0.93
N ASN A 196 -6.92 16.10 -0.11
CA ASN A 196 -5.63 16.78 -0.04
C ASN A 196 -4.53 15.91 0.58
N ARG A 197 -4.50 14.61 0.29
CA ARG A 197 -3.51 13.65 0.79
C ARG A 197 -2.40 13.39 -0.21
N GLN A 198 -1.18 13.17 0.29
CA GLN A 198 0.00 12.99 -0.57
C GLN A 198 0.08 11.56 -1.12
N CYS A 199 -0.25 10.56 -0.32
CA CYS A 199 -0.08 9.14 -0.66
C CYS A 199 -1.40 8.39 -0.88
N CYS A 200 -2.53 9.07 -0.83
CA CYS A 200 -3.85 8.45 -0.92
C CYS A 200 -4.83 9.31 -1.73
N ARG A 201 -5.68 8.64 -2.51
CA ARG A 201 -6.92 9.18 -3.05
C ARG A 201 -8.10 8.35 -2.56
N PHE A 202 -9.19 9.04 -2.28
CA PHE A 202 -10.48 8.41 -2.02
C PHE A 202 -11.44 8.90 -3.09
N LEU A 203 -11.88 7.98 -3.94
CA LEU A 203 -12.66 8.28 -5.12
C LEU A 203 -14.03 7.61 -5.02
N ILE A 204 -15.01 8.21 -5.70
CA ILE A 204 -16.27 7.56 -6.03
C ILE A 204 -16.37 7.40 -7.55
N ARG A 205 -16.87 6.26 -7.99
CA ARG A 205 -17.14 5.97 -9.39
C ARG A 205 -18.63 6.10 -9.63
N ALA A 206 -19.01 6.89 -10.64
CA ALA A 206 -20.40 7.05 -11.00
C ALA A 206 -21.03 5.71 -11.41
N SER A 207 -22.20 5.46 -10.85
CA SER A 207 -23.09 4.34 -11.15
C SER A 207 -23.95 4.60 -12.40
N SER A 208 -24.19 5.86 -12.74
CA SER A 208 -25.01 6.29 -13.88
C SER A 208 -24.58 7.66 -14.41
N ALA A 209 -24.95 7.98 -15.65
CA ALA A 209 -24.71 9.30 -16.24
C ALA A 209 -25.42 10.42 -15.46
N ALA A 210 -26.64 10.17 -14.99
CA ALA A 210 -27.40 11.13 -14.19
C ALA A 210 -26.72 11.42 -12.84
N PHE A 211 -26.17 10.39 -12.19
CA PHE A 211 -25.38 10.59 -10.97
C PHE A 211 -24.09 11.39 -11.26
N ALA A 212 -23.40 11.10 -12.37
CA ALA A 212 -22.22 11.85 -12.79
C ALA A 212 -22.54 13.35 -13.04
N ASP A 213 -23.65 13.65 -13.72
CA ASP A 213 -24.13 15.01 -13.95
C ASP A 213 -24.42 15.73 -12.63
N ALA A 214 -25.07 15.06 -11.68
CA ALA A 214 -25.32 15.61 -10.36
C ALA A 214 -24.00 15.90 -9.61
N MET A 215 -23.06 14.95 -9.60
CA MET A 215 -21.78 15.11 -8.90
C MET A 215 -20.94 16.26 -9.46
N ARG A 216 -20.92 16.48 -10.78
CA ARG A 216 -20.21 17.62 -11.40
C ARG A 216 -20.62 18.98 -10.85
N GLN A 217 -21.85 19.14 -10.36
CA GLN A 217 -22.33 20.39 -9.74
C GLN A 217 -21.65 20.72 -8.40
N HIS A 218 -20.91 19.77 -7.83
CA HIS A 218 -20.21 19.91 -6.56
C HIS A 218 -18.68 20.08 -6.71
N GLU A 219 -18.18 20.25 -7.94
CA GLU A 219 -16.75 20.47 -8.19
C GLU A 219 -16.18 21.62 -7.34
N GLY A 220 -14.98 21.41 -6.80
CA GLY A 220 -14.25 22.36 -5.95
C GLY A 220 -14.71 22.40 -4.49
N LYS A 221 -15.84 21.78 -4.11
CA LYS A 221 -16.29 21.75 -2.71
C LYS A 221 -15.34 20.92 -1.85
N THR A 222 -15.01 21.41 -0.66
CA THR A 222 -14.31 20.59 0.34
C THR A 222 -15.25 19.50 0.88
N LEU A 223 -14.68 18.49 1.56
CA LEU A 223 -15.42 17.29 1.96
C LEU A 223 -16.68 17.60 2.78
N GLN A 224 -16.63 18.49 3.77
CA GLN A 224 -17.78 18.75 4.64
C GLN A 224 -18.96 19.42 3.91
N PRO A 225 -18.78 20.51 3.12
CA PRO A 225 -19.82 21.03 2.24
C PRO A 225 -20.34 20.01 1.21
N LEU A 226 -19.45 19.20 0.63
CA LEU A 226 -19.85 18.12 -0.28
C LEU A 226 -20.81 17.13 0.40
N LEU A 227 -20.42 16.61 1.57
CA LEU A 227 -21.24 15.65 2.31
C LEU A 227 -22.57 16.25 2.77
N ARG A 228 -22.61 17.55 3.09
CA ARG A 228 -23.85 18.25 3.42
C ARG A 228 -24.81 18.30 2.23
N ASP A 229 -24.30 18.63 1.05
CA ASP A 229 -25.14 18.93 -0.11
C ASP A 229 -25.48 17.67 -0.95
N ALA A 230 -24.53 16.73 -1.05
CA ALA A 230 -24.61 15.55 -1.90
C ALA A 230 -24.63 14.22 -1.12
N GLY A 231 -24.43 14.24 0.21
CA GLY A 231 -24.28 13.02 1.01
C GLY A 231 -25.48 12.08 0.91
N ALA A 232 -26.71 12.61 0.89
CA ALA A 232 -27.91 11.80 0.71
C ALA A 232 -27.96 11.11 -0.68
N ALA A 233 -27.55 11.81 -1.74
CA ALA A 233 -27.48 11.23 -3.09
C ALA A 233 -26.38 10.16 -3.17
N ILE A 234 -25.20 10.41 -2.58
CA ILE A 234 -24.10 9.43 -2.52
C ILE A 234 -24.53 8.19 -1.73
N LEU A 235 -25.19 8.34 -0.58
CA LEU A 235 -25.67 7.22 0.23
C LEU A 235 -26.76 6.42 -0.50
N GLY A 236 -27.74 7.13 -1.08
CA GLY A 236 -28.86 6.52 -1.80
C GLY A 236 -28.39 5.70 -3.01
N GLU A 237 -27.45 6.24 -3.77
CA GLU A 237 -26.88 5.56 -4.94
C GLU A 237 -25.84 4.49 -4.55
N SER A 238 -25.15 4.67 -3.42
CA SER A 238 -24.06 3.79 -2.97
C SER A 238 -23.02 3.49 -4.07
N PRO A 239 -22.39 4.54 -4.66
CA PRO A 239 -21.46 4.35 -5.75
C PRO A 239 -20.30 3.44 -5.34
N HIS A 240 -19.67 2.79 -6.33
CA HIS A 240 -18.43 2.07 -6.08
C HIS A 240 -17.36 3.04 -5.57
N ARG A 241 -16.63 2.65 -4.53
CA ARG A 241 -15.51 3.45 -4.00
C ARG A 241 -14.21 2.90 -4.54
N VAL A 242 -13.27 3.77 -4.83
CA VAL A 242 -11.91 3.40 -5.21
C VAL A 242 -10.95 4.14 -4.31
N VAL A 243 -10.09 3.41 -3.60
CA VAL A 243 -9.03 3.99 -2.79
C VAL A 243 -7.70 3.61 -3.38
N GLU A 244 -6.84 4.60 -3.61
CA GLU A 244 -5.58 4.43 -4.32
C GLU A 244 -4.41 5.01 -3.56
N SER A 245 -3.26 4.37 -3.68
CA SER A 245 -1.94 4.95 -3.46
C SER A 245 -1.16 4.92 -4.79
N ALA A 246 0.11 5.30 -4.77
CA ALA A 246 0.92 5.32 -6.00
C ALA A 246 1.10 3.95 -6.68
N LEU A 247 0.92 2.82 -5.95
CA LEU A 247 1.10 1.47 -6.48
C LEU A 247 0.05 0.47 -5.97
N ALA A 248 -1.01 0.94 -5.30
CA ALA A 248 -2.09 0.08 -4.83
C ALA A 248 -3.44 0.70 -5.16
N ARG A 249 -4.40 -0.14 -5.52
CA ARG A 249 -5.78 0.27 -5.80
C ARG A 249 -6.72 -0.78 -5.23
N ILE A 250 -7.69 -0.36 -4.43
CA ILE A 250 -8.78 -1.22 -3.98
C ILE A 250 -10.10 -0.59 -4.43
N GLU A 251 -10.89 -1.36 -5.16
CA GLU A 251 -12.23 -1.00 -5.62
C GLU A 251 -13.24 -1.76 -4.78
N VAL A 252 -14.21 -1.07 -4.18
CA VAL A 252 -15.18 -1.66 -3.27
C VAL A 252 -16.59 -1.46 -3.80
N PHE A 253 -17.35 -2.56 -3.87
CA PHE A 253 -18.68 -2.63 -4.46
C PHE A 253 -19.79 -2.90 -3.43
N THR A 254 -19.43 -3.23 -2.18
CA THR A 254 -20.41 -3.37 -1.09
C THR A 254 -21.20 -2.09 -0.89
N ARG A 255 -22.48 -2.17 -0.52
CA ARG A 255 -23.29 -0.98 -0.24
C ARG A 255 -22.69 -0.12 0.87
N ILE A 256 -22.86 1.20 0.80
CA ILE A 256 -22.51 2.09 1.91
C ILE A 256 -23.57 1.93 3.02
N PRO A 257 -23.20 1.55 4.25
CA PRO A 257 -24.16 1.39 5.34
C PRO A 257 -24.82 2.73 5.71
N LEU A 258 -26.08 2.68 6.13
CA LEU A 258 -26.77 3.86 6.66
C LEU A 258 -26.21 4.23 8.05
N PRO A 259 -26.41 5.48 8.51
CA PRO A 259 -26.00 5.88 9.85
C PRO A 259 -26.56 4.94 10.93
N GLY A 260 -25.67 4.33 11.71
CA GLY A 260 -26.01 3.38 12.78
C GLY A 260 -26.08 1.91 12.35
N GLU A 261 -26.01 1.60 11.05
CA GLU A 261 -25.85 0.23 10.56
C GLU A 261 -24.40 -0.24 10.73
N GLN A 262 -24.22 -1.55 10.90
CA GLN A 262 -22.90 -2.16 10.87
C GLN A 262 -22.36 -2.17 9.44
N SER A 263 -21.03 -2.11 9.32
CA SER A 263 -20.39 -2.29 8.02
C SER A 263 -20.69 -3.70 7.48
N PRO A 264 -20.90 -3.83 6.15
CA PRO A 264 -21.14 -5.13 5.55
C PRO A 264 -19.95 -6.05 5.78
N GLU A 265 -20.22 -7.35 5.85
CA GLU A 265 -19.17 -8.36 5.84
C GLU A 265 -18.37 -8.28 4.53
N GLY A 266 -17.06 -8.53 4.60
CA GLY A 266 -16.17 -8.47 3.45
C GLY A 266 -15.53 -7.10 3.25
N ALA A 267 -15.27 -6.76 2.00
CA ALA A 267 -14.54 -5.55 1.66
C ALA A 267 -15.39 -4.29 1.87
N HIS A 268 -14.83 -3.29 2.52
CA HIS A 268 -15.52 -2.04 2.81
C HIS A 268 -14.52 -0.88 2.85
N THR A 269 -15.07 0.33 2.91
CA THR A 269 -14.29 1.57 2.98
C THR A 269 -14.64 2.34 4.23
N HIS A 270 -13.65 2.96 4.85
CA HIS A 270 -13.86 3.91 5.94
C HIS A 270 -13.59 5.32 5.45
N LEU A 271 -14.57 6.20 5.64
CA LEU A 271 -14.43 7.63 5.45
C LEU A 271 -14.93 8.32 6.72
N LEU A 272 -14.00 8.65 7.62
CA LEU A 272 -14.26 9.19 8.95
C LEU A 272 -13.62 10.58 9.06
N PRO A 273 -14.37 11.66 8.81
CA PRO A 273 -13.83 13.02 8.77
C PRO A 273 -13.03 13.45 10.01
N SER A 274 -13.41 12.98 11.20
CA SER A 274 -12.69 13.29 12.45
C SER A 274 -11.26 12.75 12.46
N PHE A 275 -10.99 11.64 11.78
CA PHE A 275 -9.64 11.06 11.69
C PHE A 275 -8.81 11.68 10.55
N LEU A 276 -9.47 12.42 9.64
CA LEU A 276 -8.81 13.18 8.59
C LEU A 276 -8.16 14.49 9.08
N GLU A 277 -8.36 14.89 10.33
CA GLU A 277 -7.64 16.03 10.90
C GLU A 277 -6.18 15.70 11.18
N SER A 278 -5.85 14.40 11.31
CA SER A 278 -4.45 13.97 11.42
C SER A 278 -3.76 14.07 10.06
N ASP A 279 -2.55 14.64 10.02
CA ASP A 279 -1.72 14.74 8.80
C ASP A 279 -0.89 13.47 8.52
N GLY A 280 -1.04 12.43 9.34
CA GLY A 280 -0.27 11.20 9.22
C GLY A 280 -0.69 10.34 8.03
N ASP A 281 0.29 9.88 7.24
CA ASP A 281 0.06 8.91 6.16
C ASP A 281 -0.23 7.47 6.68
N LEU A 282 0.09 7.20 7.96
CA LEU A 282 -0.08 5.91 8.63
C LEU A 282 -0.62 6.08 10.05
N PRO A 283 -1.26 5.04 10.63
CA PRO A 283 -1.55 5.00 12.06
C PRO A 283 -0.28 5.23 12.89
N ALA A 284 -0.40 5.93 14.03
CA ALA A 284 0.76 6.34 14.84
C ALA A 284 1.68 5.16 15.25
N GLY A 285 1.12 3.96 15.47
CA GLY A 285 1.88 2.76 15.80
C GLY A 285 2.69 2.16 14.65
N LEU A 286 2.44 2.59 13.41
CA LEU A 286 3.04 2.03 12.18
C LEU A 286 3.96 3.02 11.47
N ALA A 287 4.54 3.98 12.20
CA ALA A 287 5.45 4.95 11.62
C ALA A 287 6.63 4.26 10.90
N ILE A 288 6.82 4.59 9.62
CA ILE A 288 7.96 4.18 8.79
C ILE A 288 8.95 5.35 8.61
N PRO A 289 10.20 5.11 8.18
CA PRO A 289 11.17 6.16 7.95
C PRO A 289 10.68 7.25 6.97
N ALA A 290 11.03 8.52 7.22
CA ALA A 290 10.49 9.68 6.51
C ALA A 290 10.71 9.70 4.98
N PHE A 291 11.77 9.02 4.49
CA PHE A 291 12.04 8.91 3.06
C PHE A 291 11.04 8.01 2.33
N ALA A 292 10.25 7.21 3.05
CA ALA A 292 9.29 6.27 2.50
C ALA A 292 7.86 6.85 2.55
N SER A 293 7.07 6.51 1.54
CA SER A 293 5.64 6.75 1.46
C SER A 293 4.93 5.41 1.50
N PRO A 294 3.90 5.23 2.33
CA PRO A 294 3.14 3.99 2.35
C PRO A 294 2.39 3.78 1.02
N ILE A 295 2.23 2.51 0.66
CA ILE A 295 1.55 2.05 -0.54
C ILE A 295 0.35 1.20 -0.17
N ALA A 296 0.57 0.18 0.65
CA ALA A 296 -0.45 -0.73 1.13
C ALA A 296 0.03 -1.38 2.43
N MET A 297 -0.90 -1.93 3.19
CA MET A 297 -0.61 -2.64 4.44
C MET A 297 -1.29 -3.99 4.38
N TYR A 298 -0.62 -5.01 4.91
CA TYR A 298 -1.23 -6.31 5.16
C TYR A 298 -1.28 -6.54 6.66
N TYR A 299 -2.46 -6.81 7.17
CA TYR A 299 -2.70 -7.17 8.57
C TYR A 299 -2.96 -8.67 8.65
N PRO A 300 -2.02 -9.48 9.14
CA PRO A 300 -2.27 -10.89 9.40
C PRO A 300 -3.43 -11.06 10.38
N LEU A 301 -4.23 -12.11 10.20
CA LEU A 301 -5.09 -12.59 11.26
C LEU A 301 -4.20 -13.23 12.33
N VAL A 302 -4.25 -12.69 13.55
CA VAL A 302 -3.65 -13.36 14.71
C VAL A 302 -4.70 -14.32 15.24
N ASP A 303 -4.36 -15.60 15.34
CA ASP A 303 -5.24 -16.58 15.97
C ASP A 303 -5.37 -16.21 17.47
N ASP A 304 -6.58 -15.90 17.94
CA ASP A 304 -6.91 -15.51 19.33
C ASP A 304 -6.67 -16.63 20.39
N LYS A 305 -5.80 -17.62 20.11
CA LYS A 305 -5.53 -18.77 20.98
C LYS A 305 -4.04 -19.04 21.12
N ALA A 306 -3.34 -18.19 21.86
CA ALA A 306 -2.02 -18.55 22.39
C ALA A 306 -1.65 -17.95 23.76
N ASP A 307 -2.55 -17.23 24.45
CA ASP A 307 -2.29 -16.67 25.79
C ASP A 307 -3.32 -17.12 26.84
N SER A 308 -3.53 -18.44 26.93
CA SER A 308 -4.08 -19.07 28.13
C SER A 308 -3.17 -20.21 28.57
N CYS A 309 -2.09 -19.85 29.26
CA CYS A 309 -1.33 -20.74 30.12
C CYS A 309 -1.24 -20.10 31.50
#